data_AF-A0A6A5AHG7-F1
#
_entry.id   AF-A0A6A5AHG7-F1
#
_cell.length_a   1.000
_cell.length_b   1.000
_cell.length_c   1.000
_cell.angle_alpha   90.00
_cell.angle_beta   90.00
_cell.angle_gamma   90.00
#
_symmetry.space_group_name_H-M   'P 1'
#
loop_
_entity.id
_entity.type
_entity.pdbx_description
1 polymer ?
#
loop_
_entity_poly.entity_id
_entity_poly.type
_entity_poly.pdbx_seq_one_letter_code
_entity_poly.pdbx_strand_id
1 'polypeptide(L)'
;MGYGKIASTLNLSKATVQSIVKAFKKTKETVPQPRSGRPKVTTEHEDRINLRAIKANRRLSAESLKETFEVFHEKDISSDTIRRRINAAGMNGRAARQCVYVARTSNAFMLLEHPPQSPDLNPIEHVWEYMKRRVRMSPPSSLEELKRRLAAIWDNIPVDYIRGLIDSMPKRPNMVIANKGGATKY
;
A
#
# COMPACT_ATOMS: atom_id res chain seq x y z
N MET A 1 25.06 14.89 -54.13
CA MET A 1 26.49 14.66 -53.80
C MET A 1 26.77 13.16 -53.80
N GLY A 2 27.91 12.72 -54.33
CA GLY A 2 28.34 11.32 -54.25
C GLY A 2 28.87 10.94 -52.86
N TYR A 3 28.77 9.66 -52.48
CA TYR A 3 29.16 9.19 -51.14
C TYR A 3 30.64 9.45 -50.79
N GLY A 4 31.54 9.44 -51.79
CA GLY A 4 32.96 9.77 -51.57
C GLY A 4 33.18 11.22 -51.13
N LYS A 5 32.41 12.16 -51.70
CA LYS A 5 32.50 13.58 -51.35
C LYS A 5 32.01 13.83 -49.91
N ILE A 6 30.92 13.17 -49.52
CA ILE A 6 30.38 13.21 -48.15
C ILE A 6 31.38 12.61 -47.14
N ALA A 7 31.99 11.47 -47.50
CA ALA A 7 33.00 10.80 -46.68
C ALA A 7 34.23 11.68 -46.42
N SER A 8 34.76 12.34 -47.46
CA SER A 8 35.87 13.28 -47.32
C SER A 8 35.51 14.51 -46.47
N THR A 9 34.30 15.06 -46.63
CA THR A 9 33.85 16.22 -45.84
C THR A 9 33.70 15.89 -44.34
N LEU A 10 33.22 14.69 -44.02
CA LEU A 10 32.98 14.26 -42.64
C LEU A 10 34.16 13.50 -42.01
N ASN A 11 35.28 13.34 -42.74
CA ASN A 11 36.43 12.52 -42.35
C ASN A 11 36.05 11.09 -41.91
N LEU A 12 35.16 10.45 -42.66
CA LEU A 12 34.68 9.08 -42.41
C LEU A 12 35.04 8.15 -43.55
N SER A 13 35.06 6.85 -43.29
CA SER A 13 35.23 5.87 -44.37
C SER A 13 34.00 5.89 -45.31
N LYS A 14 34.24 5.72 -46.62
CA LYS A 14 33.16 5.59 -47.62
C LYS A 14 32.17 4.46 -47.25
N ALA A 15 32.66 3.37 -46.67
CA ALA A 15 31.85 2.24 -46.22
C ALA A 15 30.94 2.57 -45.03
N THR A 16 31.42 3.40 -44.09
CA THR A 16 30.62 3.91 -42.97
C THR A 16 29.48 4.80 -43.48
N VAL A 17 29.78 5.74 -44.39
CA VAL A 17 28.76 6.59 -45.03
C VAL A 17 27.73 5.74 -45.77
N GLN A 18 28.16 4.72 -46.53
CA GLN A 18 27.25 3.80 -47.22
C GLN A 18 26.36 3.00 -46.25
N SER A 19 26.93 2.47 -45.16
CA SER A 19 26.19 1.74 -44.14
C SER A 19 25.15 2.62 -43.44
N ILE A 20 25.52 3.86 -43.08
CA ILE A 20 24.61 4.84 -42.48
C ILE A 20 23.48 5.19 -43.46
N VAL A 21 23.79 5.50 -44.71
CA VAL A 21 22.76 5.82 -45.72
C VAL A 21 21.85 4.61 -45.99
N LYS A 22 22.38 3.39 -46.00
CA LYS A 22 21.60 2.16 -46.18
C LYS A 22 20.66 1.92 -45.00
N ALA A 23 21.15 2.11 -43.77
CA ALA A 23 20.34 2.05 -42.56
C ALA A 23 19.24 3.12 -42.58
N PHE A 24 19.61 4.38 -42.86
CA PHE A 24 18.67 5.50 -42.96
C PHE A 24 17.61 5.29 -44.06
N LYS A 25 17.96 4.70 -45.20
CA LYS A 25 16.97 4.35 -46.24
C LYS A 25 15.96 3.30 -45.77
N LYS A 26 16.38 2.37 -44.90
CA LYS A 26 15.54 1.29 -44.37
C LYS A 26 14.63 1.75 -43.23
N THR A 27 15.17 2.43 -42.22
CA THR A 27 14.42 2.82 -41.01
C THR A 27 13.96 4.28 -41.02
N LYS A 28 14.50 5.14 -41.90
CA LYS A 28 14.26 6.60 -41.92
C LYS A 28 14.69 7.34 -40.65
N GLU A 29 15.42 6.66 -39.78
CA GLU A 29 15.94 7.19 -38.51
C GLU A 29 17.46 7.27 -38.56
N THR A 30 18.01 8.30 -37.92
CA THR A 30 19.47 8.53 -37.81
C THR A 30 20.07 7.87 -36.56
N VAL A 31 19.23 7.47 -35.60
CA VAL A 31 19.65 6.79 -34.37
C VAL A 31 19.80 5.28 -34.57
N PRO A 32 20.80 4.63 -33.95
CA PRO A 32 20.92 3.18 -33.97
C PRO A 32 19.70 2.51 -33.33
N GLN A 33 19.13 1.52 -34.01
CA GLN A 33 18.01 0.76 -33.47
C GLN A 33 18.47 -0.20 -32.36
N PRO A 34 17.60 -0.46 -31.36
CA PRO A 34 17.84 -1.52 -30.39
C PRO A 34 18.10 -2.85 -31.09
N ARG A 35 19.11 -3.59 -30.63
CA ARG A 35 19.36 -4.94 -31.12
C ARG A 35 18.33 -5.90 -30.53
N SER A 36 17.89 -6.88 -31.31
CA SER A 36 17.10 -7.99 -30.79
C SER A 36 17.94 -8.73 -29.74
N GLY A 37 17.45 -8.79 -28.50
CA GLY A 37 18.09 -9.55 -27.43
C GLY A 37 18.00 -11.05 -27.67
N ARG A 38 18.54 -11.83 -26.72
CA ARG A 38 18.42 -13.30 -26.75
C ARG A 38 16.94 -13.72 -26.75
N PRO A 39 16.52 -14.64 -27.64
CA PRO A 39 15.17 -15.17 -27.62
C PRO A 39 14.81 -15.77 -26.26
N LYS A 40 13.54 -15.61 -25.89
CA LYS A 40 12.98 -16.17 -24.67
C LYS A 40 12.81 -17.70 -24.83
N VAL A 41 12.94 -18.43 -23.71
CA VAL A 41 12.70 -19.89 -23.67
C VAL A 41 11.24 -20.22 -23.97
N THR A 42 10.31 -19.40 -23.45
CA THR A 42 8.88 -19.53 -23.69
C THR A 42 8.42 -18.63 -24.84
N THR A 43 7.39 -19.09 -25.54
CA THR A 43 6.66 -18.32 -26.56
C THR A 43 5.50 -17.55 -25.93
N GLU A 44 4.98 -16.54 -26.65
CA GLU A 44 3.84 -15.76 -26.16
C GLU A 44 2.53 -16.58 -26.08
N HIS A 45 2.43 -17.66 -26.85
CA HIS A 45 1.28 -18.55 -26.79
C HIS A 45 1.30 -19.39 -25.50
N GLU A 46 2.44 -20.00 -25.22
CA GLU A 46 2.75 -20.71 -23.98
C GLU A 46 2.51 -19.82 -22.75
N ASP A 47 3.01 -18.59 -22.78
CA ASP A 47 2.77 -17.62 -21.70
C ASP A 47 1.25 -17.36 -21.53
N ARG A 48 0.49 -17.19 -22.63
CA ARG A 48 -0.98 -17.00 -22.55
C ARG A 48 -1.72 -18.17 -21.91
N ILE A 49 -1.29 -19.41 -22.17
CA ILE A 49 -1.89 -20.61 -21.55
C ILE A 49 -1.67 -20.58 -20.03
N ASN A 50 -0.44 -20.33 -19.60
CA ASN A 50 -0.09 -20.21 -18.18
C ASN A 50 -0.90 -19.10 -17.49
N LEU A 51 -1.02 -17.92 -18.13
CA LEU A 51 -1.80 -16.81 -17.59
C LEU A 51 -3.30 -17.12 -17.52
N ARG A 52 -3.85 -17.92 -18.43
CA ARG A 52 -5.24 -18.40 -18.34
C ARG A 52 -5.44 -19.36 -17.18
N ALA A 53 -4.53 -20.32 -16.99
CA ALA A 53 -4.59 -21.26 -15.87
C ALA A 53 -4.59 -20.54 -14.50
N ILE A 54 -3.75 -19.52 -14.33
CA ILE A 54 -3.70 -18.70 -13.11
C ILE A 54 -4.98 -17.89 -12.91
N LYS A 55 -5.54 -17.33 -13.98
CA LYS A 55 -6.80 -16.58 -13.89
C LYS A 55 -7.97 -17.49 -13.49
N ALA A 56 -7.98 -18.73 -13.94
CA ALA A 56 -8.95 -19.72 -13.49
C ALA A 56 -8.75 -20.06 -12.00
N ASN A 57 -7.49 -20.31 -11.58
CA ASN A 57 -7.15 -20.68 -10.21
C ASN A 57 -5.98 -19.85 -9.68
N ARG A 58 -6.28 -18.75 -8.96
CA ARG A 58 -5.27 -17.82 -8.43
C ARG A 58 -4.34 -18.41 -7.36
N ARG A 59 -4.66 -19.61 -6.83
CA ARG A 59 -3.86 -20.32 -5.82
C ARG A 59 -2.83 -21.29 -6.41
N LEU A 60 -2.79 -21.46 -7.74
CA LEU A 60 -1.82 -22.35 -8.38
C LEU A 60 -0.39 -21.87 -8.13
N SER A 61 0.48 -22.80 -7.73
CA SER A 61 1.90 -22.55 -7.56
C SER A 61 2.61 -22.54 -8.92
N ALA A 62 3.74 -21.82 -8.99
CA ALA A 62 4.62 -21.87 -10.15
C ALA A 62 5.24 -23.26 -10.37
N GLU A 63 5.39 -24.07 -9.31
CA GLU A 63 5.82 -25.48 -9.40
C GLU A 63 4.80 -26.31 -10.18
N SER A 64 3.52 -26.24 -9.82
CA SER A 64 2.47 -26.99 -10.50
C SER A 64 2.33 -26.57 -11.96
N LEU A 65 2.53 -25.28 -12.26
CA LEU A 65 2.56 -24.81 -13.65
C LEU A 65 3.76 -25.35 -14.42
N LYS A 66 4.94 -25.47 -13.78
CA LYS A 66 6.11 -26.10 -14.39
C LYS A 66 5.79 -27.54 -14.80
N GLU A 67 5.23 -28.33 -13.88
CA GLU A 67 4.88 -29.73 -14.13
C GLU A 67 3.93 -29.86 -15.32
N THR A 68 2.87 -29.05 -15.36
CA THR A 68 1.94 -29.06 -16.50
C THR A 68 2.63 -28.63 -17.80
N PHE A 69 3.51 -27.63 -17.74
CA PHE A 69 4.22 -27.12 -18.90
C PHE A 69 5.17 -28.15 -19.50
N GLU A 70 5.87 -28.89 -18.65
CA GLU A 70 6.78 -29.96 -19.05
C GLU A 70 6.02 -31.08 -19.76
N VAL A 71 4.83 -31.45 -19.26
CA VAL A 71 3.95 -32.46 -19.89
C VAL A 71 3.43 -32.00 -21.25
N PHE A 72 3.03 -30.74 -21.42
CA PHE A 72 2.42 -30.27 -22.67
C PHE A 72 3.42 -29.88 -23.77
N HIS A 73 4.59 -29.37 -23.39
CA HIS A 73 5.54 -28.75 -24.32
C HIS A 73 6.91 -29.43 -24.35
N GLU A 74 7.13 -30.49 -23.55
CA GLU A 74 8.38 -31.26 -23.48
C GLU A 74 9.63 -30.38 -23.25
N LYS A 75 9.45 -29.28 -22.51
CA LYS A 75 10.51 -28.33 -22.18
C LYS A 75 10.68 -28.29 -20.68
N ASP A 76 11.85 -28.66 -20.18
CA ASP A 76 12.21 -28.42 -18.79
C ASP A 76 12.53 -26.92 -18.61
N ILE A 77 11.71 -26.27 -17.80
CA ILE A 77 11.83 -24.85 -17.48
C ILE A 77 11.89 -24.70 -15.97
N SER A 78 12.82 -23.88 -15.47
CA SER A 78 12.82 -23.51 -14.05
C SER A 78 11.49 -22.83 -13.64
N SER A 79 10.97 -23.16 -12.45
CA SER A 79 9.77 -22.51 -11.88
C SER A 79 9.94 -20.99 -11.76
N ASP A 80 11.18 -20.49 -11.64
CA ASP A 80 11.47 -19.05 -11.68
C ASP A 80 11.21 -18.40 -13.03
N THR A 81 11.40 -19.11 -14.14
CA THR A 81 11.07 -18.57 -15.46
C THR A 81 9.57 -18.32 -15.55
N ILE A 82 8.74 -19.23 -15.02
CA ILE A 82 7.29 -19.03 -14.93
C ILE A 82 6.97 -17.83 -14.03
N ARG A 83 7.58 -17.72 -12.84
CA ARG A 83 7.42 -16.55 -11.95
C ARG A 83 7.77 -15.23 -12.65
N ARG A 84 8.88 -15.18 -13.40
CA ARG A 84 9.26 -14.00 -14.19
C ARG A 84 8.21 -13.62 -15.23
N ARG A 85 7.58 -14.60 -15.90
CA ARG A 85 6.49 -14.34 -16.87
C ARG A 85 5.24 -13.79 -16.21
N ILE A 86 4.85 -14.37 -15.08
CA ILE A 86 3.70 -13.92 -14.30
C ILE A 86 3.90 -12.47 -13.83
N ASN A 87 5.08 -12.15 -13.29
CA ASN A 87 5.42 -10.81 -12.84
C ASN A 87 5.51 -9.80 -14.01
N ALA A 88 6.06 -10.21 -15.16
CA ALA A 88 6.10 -9.36 -16.35
C ALA A 88 4.69 -9.03 -16.89
N ALA A 89 3.72 -9.93 -16.68
CA ALA A 89 2.30 -9.69 -16.98
C ALA A 89 1.56 -8.89 -15.89
N GLY A 90 2.26 -8.44 -14.85
CA GLY A 90 1.70 -7.63 -13.76
C GLY A 90 0.89 -8.42 -12.72
N MET A 91 0.87 -9.75 -12.79
CA MET A 91 0.19 -10.62 -11.81
C MET A 91 1.07 -10.86 -10.59
N ASN A 92 1.36 -9.78 -9.86
CA ASN A 92 2.21 -9.86 -8.68
C ASN A 92 1.43 -10.45 -7.51
N GLY A 93 2.02 -11.43 -6.82
CA GLY A 93 1.54 -11.90 -5.54
C GLY A 93 1.64 -10.78 -4.51
N ARG A 94 0.56 -10.02 -4.33
CA ARG A 94 0.44 -9.04 -3.25
C ARG A 94 -0.31 -9.70 -2.10
N ALA A 95 0.42 -10.09 -1.07
CA ALA A 95 -0.20 -10.27 0.24
C ALA A 95 -0.56 -8.86 0.74
N ALA A 96 -1.83 -8.64 1.08
CA ALA A 96 -2.15 -7.49 1.91
C ALA A 96 -1.25 -7.61 3.15
N ARG A 97 -0.53 -6.54 3.50
CA ARG A 97 0.08 -6.50 4.82
C ARG A 97 -1.06 -6.81 5.78
N GLN A 98 -0.90 -7.86 6.58
CA GLN A 98 -1.87 -8.15 7.62
C GLN A 98 -1.98 -6.87 8.43
N CYS A 99 -3.08 -6.16 8.22
CA CYS A 99 -3.40 -5.07 9.10
C CYS A 99 -3.59 -5.78 10.43
N VAL A 100 -2.70 -5.51 11.38
CA VAL A 100 -2.92 -5.89 12.77
C VAL A 100 -4.06 -5.00 13.26
N TYR A 101 -5.26 -5.20 12.72
CA TYR A 101 -6.41 -5.20 13.60
C TYR A 101 -6.04 -6.28 14.60
N VAL A 102 -5.70 -5.83 15.81
CA VAL A 102 -5.56 -6.71 16.95
C VAL A 102 -6.79 -7.61 16.89
N ALA A 103 -6.58 -8.86 16.46
CA ALA A 103 -7.61 -9.87 16.53
C ALA A 103 -8.04 -9.83 18.00
N ARG A 104 -9.35 -9.77 18.24
CA ARG A 104 -10.04 -9.61 19.53
C ARG A 104 -9.69 -10.69 20.57
N THR A 105 -8.63 -11.45 20.36
CA THR A 105 -8.32 -12.73 20.99
C THR A 105 -6.81 -12.87 21.05
N SER A 106 -6.18 -12.40 22.13
CA SER A 106 -4.85 -12.86 22.62
C SER A 106 -4.38 -12.16 23.90
N ASN A 107 -4.98 -11.04 24.29
CA ASN A 107 -4.73 -10.44 25.59
C ASN A 107 -6.00 -10.58 26.43
N ALA A 108 -5.88 -10.90 27.72
CA ALA A 108 -6.97 -11.04 28.69
C ALA A 108 -7.76 -9.74 28.96
N PHE A 109 -7.81 -8.82 27.99
CA PHE A 109 -8.52 -7.57 28.05
C PHE A 109 -9.89 -7.77 27.40
N MET A 110 -10.92 -7.88 28.24
CA MET A 110 -12.31 -7.86 27.79
C MET A 110 -12.57 -6.51 27.12
N LEU A 111 -12.71 -6.49 25.79
CA LEU A 111 -13.06 -5.28 25.07
C LEU A 111 -14.51 -4.93 25.39
N LEU A 112 -14.73 -3.77 26.00
CA LEU A 112 -16.08 -3.23 26.21
C LEU A 112 -16.70 -2.91 24.83
N GLU A 113 -17.90 -3.42 24.58
CA GLU A 113 -18.65 -3.06 23.37
C GLU A 113 -19.12 -1.60 23.49
N HIS A 114 -18.67 -0.75 22.56
CA HIS A 114 -19.00 0.66 22.52
C HIS A 114 -19.73 1.00 21.21
N PRO A 115 -20.91 1.66 21.26
CA PRO A 115 -21.63 2.02 20.05
C PRO A 115 -20.88 3.10 19.25
N PRO A 116 -20.98 3.09 17.91
CA PRO A 116 -20.38 4.13 17.08
C PRO A 116 -20.98 5.50 17.39
N GLN A 117 -20.20 6.56 17.15
CA GLN A 117 -20.63 7.97 17.28
C GLN A 117 -21.24 8.36 18.64
N SER A 118 -20.86 7.67 19.72
CA SER A 118 -21.39 7.92 21.07
C SER A 118 -20.28 8.41 22.01
N PRO A 119 -19.77 9.65 21.85
CA PRO A 119 -18.77 10.23 22.75
C PRO A 119 -19.33 10.41 24.18
N ASP A 120 -20.64 10.65 24.30
CA ASP A 120 -21.37 10.82 25.56
C ASP A 120 -21.22 9.64 26.53
N LEU A 121 -20.99 8.43 25.97
CA LEU A 121 -20.81 7.19 26.73
C LEU A 121 -19.36 6.95 27.14
N ASN A 122 -18.44 7.87 26.85
CA ASN A 122 -17.03 7.75 27.18
C ASN A 122 -16.61 8.81 28.22
N PRO A 123 -16.43 8.42 29.50
CA PRO A 123 -16.04 9.34 30.57
C PRO A 123 -14.78 10.17 30.29
N ILE A 124 -13.85 9.65 29.47
CA ILE A 124 -12.60 10.35 29.16
C ILE A 124 -12.84 11.66 28.41
N GLU A 125 -13.95 11.79 27.66
CA GLU A 125 -14.30 13.03 26.96
C GLU A 125 -14.52 14.18 27.96
N HIS A 126 -15.11 13.90 29.12
CA HIS A 126 -15.24 14.89 30.19
C HIS A 126 -13.93 15.22 30.88
N VAL A 127 -13.00 14.26 30.93
CA VAL A 127 -11.64 14.51 31.43
C VAL A 127 -10.92 15.45 30.47
N TRP A 128 -11.02 15.22 29.16
CA TRP A 128 -10.46 16.13 28.15
C TRP A 128 -11.08 17.52 28.21
N GLU A 129 -12.40 17.64 28.36
CA GLU A 129 -13.06 18.94 28.51
C GLU A 129 -12.61 19.67 29.78
N TYR A 130 -12.48 18.95 30.89
CA TYR A 130 -11.96 19.48 32.14
C TYR A 130 -10.54 20.06 31.99
N MET A 131 -9.65 19.34 31.30
CA MET A 131 -8.30 19.80 31.01
C MET A 131 -8.30 21.02 30.08
N LYS A 132 -9.06 20.96 28.98
CA LYS A 132 -9.22 22.08 28.04
C LYS A 132 -9.72 23.34 28.73
N ARG A 133 -10.70 23.22 29.63
CA ARG A 133 -11.22 24.35 30.41
C ARG A 133 -10.14 24.98 31.30
N ARG A 134 -9.29 24.18 31.94
CA ARG A 134 -8.16 24.68 32.74
C ARG A 134 -7.07 25.37 31.94
N VAL A 135 -6.79 24.86 30.74
CA VAL A 135 -5.86 25.51 29.82
C VAL A 135 -6.44 26.82 29.30
N ARG A 136 -7.75 26.89 29.02
CA ARG A 136 -8.43 28.13 28.61
C ARG A 136 -8.40 29.22 29.70
N MET A 137 -8.51 28.83 30.98
CA MET A 137 -8.51 29.80 32.09
C MET A 137 -7.18 30.55 32.27
N SER A 138 -6.06 29.96 31.85
CA SER A 138 -4.85 30.74 31.67
C SER A 138 -4.08 30.17 30.47
N PRO A 139 -4.17 30.84 29.32
CA PRO A 139 -3.66 30.30 28.07
C PRO A 139 -2.13 30.31 28.07
N PRO A 140 -1.47 29.20 27.70
CA PRO A 140 -0.02 29.14 27.60
C PRO A 140 0.47 29.91 26.37
N SER A 141 1.66 30.49 26.50
CA SER A 141 2.31 31.31 25.46
C SER A 141 3.22 30.50 24.53
N SER A 142 3.58 29.28 24.92
CA SER A 142 4.47 28.39 24.15
C SER A 142 4.03 26.93 24.23
N LEU A 143 4.49 26.12 23.27
CA LEU A 143 4.23 24.68 23.23
C LEU A 143 4.80 23.96 24.47
N GLU A 144 5.99 24.34 24.93
CA GLU A 144 6.64 23.72 26.09
C GLU A 144 5.94 24.10 27.40
N GLU A 145 5.38 25.30 27.49
CA GLU A 145 4.50 25.69 28.59
C GLU A 145 3.18 24.91 28.56
N LEU A 146 2.56 24.74 27.38
CA LEU A 146 1.34 23.94 27.22
C LEU A 146 1.55 22.49 27.66
N LYS A 147 2.65 21.85 27.23
CA LYS A 147 2.97 20.46 27.62
C LYS A 147 3.14 20.32 29.13
N ARG A 148 3.97 21.17 29.74
CA ARG A 148 4.20 21.17 31.20
C ARG A 148 2.89 21.37 31.97
N ARG A 149 2.05 22.28 31.49
CA ARG A 149 0.77 22.59 32.10
C ARG A 149 -0.24 21.46 31.98
N LEU A 150 -0.34 20.81 30.83
CA LEU A 150 -1.21 19.65 30.63
C LEU A 150 -0.81 18.49 31.56
N ALA A 151 0.50 18.22 31.69
CA ALA A 151 1.01 17.23 32.64
C ALA A 151 0.64 17.59 34.08
N ALA A 152 0.90 18.83 34.51
CA ALA A 152 0.52 19.29 35.84
C ALA A 152 -1.00 19.21 36.10
N ILE A 153 -1.84 19.54 35.11
CA ILE A 153 -3.29 19.42 35.25
C ILE A 153 -3.71 17.95 35.37
N TRP A 154 -3.11 17.06 34.56
CA TRP A 154 -3.39 15.62 34.57
C TRP A 154 -3.06 15.00 35.92
N ASP A 155 -1.92 15.34 36.50
CA ASP A 155 -1.48 14.80 37.79
C ASP A 155 -2.32 15.34 38.96
N ASN A 156 -2.96 16.51 38.79
CA ASN A 156 -3.78 17.17 39.80
C ASN A 156 -5.29 17.07 39.53
N ILE A 157 -5.75 16.09 38.75
CA ILE A 157 -7.18 15.83 38.61
C ILE A 157 -7.71 15.25 39.94
N PRO A 158 -8.69 15.89 40.61
CA PRO A 158 -9.25 15.36 41.83
C PRO A 158 -9.86 13.98 41.61
N VAL A 159 -9.49 13.03 42.46
CA VAL A 159 -9.99 11.65 42.37
C VAL A 159 -11.52 11.61 42.51
N ASP A 160 -12.09 12.49 43.33
CA ASP A 160 -13.55 12.57 43.52
C ASP A 160 -14.29 13.02 42.24
N TYR A 161 -13.66 13.84 41.41
CA TYR A 161 -14.19 14.19 40.10
C TYR A 161 -14.23 12.96 39.18
N ILE A 162 -13.15 12.16 39.17
CA ILE A 162 -13.07 10.92 38.38
C ILE A 162 -14.11 9.90 38.88
N ARG A 163 -14.23 9.71 40.20
CA ARG A 163 -15.24 8.84 40.82
C ARG A 163 -16.64 9.27 40.41
N GLY A 164 -16.96 10.57 40.48
CA GLY A 164 -18.25 11.10 40.04
C GLY A 164 -18.56 10.82 38.57
N LEU A 165 -17.55 10.84 37.69
CA LEU A 165 -17.73 10.46 36.28
C LEU A 165 -18.05 8.97 36.15
N ILE A 166 -17.34 8.10 36.87
CA ILE A 166 -17.57 6.66 36.87
C ILE A 166 -18.97 6.33 37.44
N ASP A 167 -19.36 6.95 38.55
CA ASP A 167 -20.67 6.74 39.18
C ASP A 167 -21.83 7.24 38.31
N SER A 168 -21.56 8.19 37.40
CA SER A 168 -22.53 8.64 36.42
C SER A 168 -22.78 7.64 35.29
N MET A 169 -21.85 6.68 35.05
CA MET A 169 -21.88 5.81 33.88
C MET A 169 -23.14 4.96 33.76
N PRO A 170 -23.66 4.31 34.81
CA PRO A 170 -24.90 3.53 34.68
C PRO A 170 -26.10 4.35 34.20
N LYS A 171 -26.10 5.68 34.41
CA LYS A 171 -27.21 6.56 34.04
C LYS A 171 -27.16 6.98 32.56
N ARG A 172 -25.98 7.00 31.94
CA ARG A 172 -25.82 7.52 30.56
C ARG A 172 -26.43 6.61 29.49
N PRO A 173 -26.23 5.27 29.51
CA PRO A 173 -26.92 4.37 28.59
C PRO A 173 -28.43 4.46 28.72
N ASN A 174 -28.95 4.58 29.95
CA ASN A 174 -30.39 4.74 30.17
C ASN A 174 -30.93 6.03 29.52
N MET A 175 -30.15 7.13 29.55
CA MET A 175 -30.51 8.36 28.84
C MET A 175 -30.46 8.20 27.31
N VAL A 176 -29.47 7.48 26.77
CA VAL A 176 -29.40 7.17 25.33
C VAL A 176 -30.61 6.35 24.89
N ILE A 177 -31.00 5.34 25.68
CA ILE A 177 -32.17 4.51 25.43
C ILE A 177 -33.45 5.36 25.47
N ALA A 178 -33.59 6.24 26.48
CA ALA A 178 -34.72 7.17 26.58
C ALA A 178 -34.80 8.12 25.37
N ASN A 179 -33.65 8.58 24.87
CA ASN A 179 -33.52 9.44 23.70
C ASN A 179 -33.57 8.67 22.36
N LYS A 180 -33.87 7.37 22.38
CA LYS A 180 -33.91 6.49 21.19
C LYS A 180 -32.63 6.52 20.35
N GLY A 181 -31.47 6.58 21.01
CA GLY A 181 -30.16 6.67 20.36
C GLY A 181 -29.73 8.10 19.98
N GLY A 182 -30.54 9.12 20.30
CA GLY A 182 -30.17 10.52 20.14
C GLY A 182 -29.15 11.01 21.18
N ALA A 183 -28.59 12.20 20.93
CA ALA A 183 -27.60 12.83 21.80
C ALA A 183 -28.12 13.01 23.24
N THR A 184 -27.21 12.90 24.21
CA THR A 184 -27.50 13.15 25.62
C THR A 184 -26.90 14.49 26.07
N LYS A 185 -27.06 14.82 27.34
CA LYS A 185 -26.47 16.02 27.94
C LYS A 185 -24.99 15.88 28.29
N TYR A 186 -24.45 14.66 28.19
CA TYR A 186 -23.09 14.31 28.60
C TYR A 186 -22.13 14.51 27.43
#